data_AF-A0A383W3G9-F1
#
_entry.id   AF-A0A383W3G9-F1
#
_cell.length_a   1.000
_cell.length_b   1.000
_cell.length_c   1.000
_cell.angle_alpha   90.00
_cell.angle_beta   90.00
_cell.angle_gamma   90.00
#
_symmetry.space_group_name_H-M   'P 1'
#
loop_
_entity.id
_entity.type
_entity.pdbx_description
1 polymer ?
#
loop_
_entity_poly.entity_id
_entity_poly.type
_entity_poly.pdbx_seq_one_letter_code
_entity_poly.pdbx_strand_id
1 'polypeptide(L)'
;MYSNADRPLLFGGVHGGCTGSRCQPRGDEWSEICNPEQQPPPFRGYAVCKAGQTEAVMQRLKQEPDFATLSNFTPCALYKYLKGRTLWVMGDSLMRNYYYALRCFMLDFWNHSLGECAPNPRTAVQRAIYRAADTNISSSMGSRAVTDVPKCLYLLDGGRICWVQSVRGEEFAAPDQQNPGVLQVLQNTVASSDDIFYLNFGRWHYTNCYGLQDGPYRQSLNELGALYQRTKAQFPNMIFKTISADHTACRPSAALVKEQCLPSEQGSYPPMLGRRVVSIAEEILGRYGVPILDTYNVTREVHLGHILLPEGGVQDCTHYCSPGVPEWEIWHMYKAFRKFGITPLQPGAAVQELPACTAVTDIRPPPGWSYYFDEVSRNKSRAANNKPHQQPKQPQQPQKRQPHAQDQLPAKQQQQQPGTVSRVHSTAPGAPSKPSIKQQQQQQQQQQQQQQQQSSKDAVQSKQGQPAAKKKPAPS
;
A
#
# COMPACT_ATOMS: atom_id res chain seq x y z
N MET A 1 -17.81 -15.42 -24.48
CA MET A 1 -18.35 -14.27 -23.72
C MET A 1 -17.66 -13.00 -24.17
N TYR A 2 -16.33 -12.99 -24.22
CA TYR A 2 -15.59 -11.89 -24.80
C TYR A 2 -15.37 -12.10 -26.30
N SER A 3 -15.65 -11.09 -27.13
CA SER A 3 -15.27 -11.05 -28.55
C SER A 3 -13.92 -10.33 -28.71
N ASN A 4 -13.30 -10.42 -29.89
CA ASN A 4 -12.00 -9.82 -30.21
C ASN A 4 -12.00 -8.32 -29.85
N ALA A 5 -11.41 -7.99 -28.70
CA ALA A 5 -11.17 -6.61 -28.32
C ALA A 5 -9.85 -6.15 -28.93
N ASP A 6 -9.82 -4.93 -29.48
CA ASP A 6 -8.60 -4.28 -29.96
C ASP A 6 -7.56 -4.07 -28.83
N ARG A 7 -8.00 -4.25 -27.57
CA ARG A 7 -7.21 -4.17 -26.37
C ARG A 7 -7.26 -5.50 -25.59
N PRO A 8 -6.14 -5.99 -25.05
CA PRO A 8 -6.17 -7.16 -24.17
C PRO A 8 -7.16 -6.95 -23.02
N LEU A 9 -7.95 -7.98 -22.71
CA LEU A 9 -8.99 -7.89 -21.66
C LEU A 9 -8.41 -7.41 -20.33
N LEU A 10 -7.24 -7.94 -19.96
CA LEU A 10 -6.51 -7.58 -18.75
C LEU A 10 -6.29 -6.07 -18.60
N PHE A 11 -6.04 -5.34 -19.69
CA PHE A 11 -5.74 -3.90 -19.67
C PHE A 11 -6.96 -3.04 -20.03
N GLY A 12 -8.13 -3.36 -19.47
CA GLY A 12 -9.36 -2.60 -19.68
C GLY A 12 -10.20 -3.03 -20.89
N GLY A 13 -9.76 -4.04 -21.65
CA GLY A 13 -10.57 -4.61 -22.72
C GLY A 13 -11.87 -5.28 -22.23
N VAL A 14 -11.98 -5.63 -20.95
CA VAL A 14 -13.20 -6.21 -20.35
C VAL A 14 -14.42 -5.29 -20.51
N HIS A 15 -14.24 -3.97 -20.40
CA HIS A 15 -15.34 -3.01 -20.46
C HIS A 15 -16.09 -3.11 -21.80
N GLY A 16 -15.38 -3.03 -22.93
CA GLY A 16 -15.98 -3.15 -24.26
C GLY A 16 -16.09 -4.58 -24.81
N GLY A 17 -15.33 -5.52 -24.27
CA GLY A 17 -15.17 -6.86 -24.86
C GLY A 17 -16.31 -7.83 -24.56
N CYS A 18 -17.09 -7.61 -23.50
CA CYS A 18 -18.19 -8.51 -23.16
C CYS A 18 -19.44 -8.19 -23.96
N THR A 19 -19.93 -9.16 -24.73
CA THR A 19 -21.17 -9.03 -25.49
C THR A 19 -22.16 -10.11 -25.06
N GLY A 20 -23.41 -9.72 -24.75
CA GLY A 20 -24.52 -10.64 -24.49
C GLY A 20 -25.19 -10.45 -23.12
N SER A 21 -26.26 -11.21 -22.90
CA SER A 21 -27.13 -11.08 -21.72
C SER A 21 -26.50 -11.52 -20.38
N ARG A 22 -25.31 -12.12 -20.41
CA ARG A 22 -24.58 -12.54 -19.20
C ARG A 22 -23.60 -11.48 -18.69
N CYS A 23 -23.40 -10.38 -19.43
CA CYS A 23 -22.50 -9.29 -19.02
C CYS A 23 -23.18 -8.42 -17.96
N GLN A 24 -22.39 -7.83 -17.07
CA GLN A 24 -22.91 -6.82 -16.15
C GLN A 24 -23.29 -5.53 -16.91
N PRO A 25 -24.25 -4.73 -16.41
CA PRO A 25 -24.65 -3.47 -17.05
C PRO A 25 -23.46 -2.53 -17.20
N ARG A 26 -23.33 -1.87 -18.36
CA ARG A 26 -22.20 -0.94 -18.63
C ARG A 26 -22.46 0.51 -18.24
N GLY A 27 -23.73 0.91 -18.14
CA GLY A 27 -24.11 2.27 -17.75
C GLY A 27 -24.35 2.47 -16.25
N ASP A 28 -23.98 1.50 -15.40
CA ASP A 28 -24.03 1.69 -13.95
C ASP A 28 -22.73 2.35 -13.44
N GLU A 29 -22.80 2.92 -12.23
CA GLU A 29 -21.65 3.60 -11.61
C GLU A 29 -20.40 2.71 -11.57
N TRP A 30 -20.58 1.40 -11.37
CA TRP A 30 -19.48 0.46 -11.21
C TRP A 30 -18.72 0.21 -12.52
N SER A 31 -19.43 0.00 -13.62
CA SER A 31 -18.85 -0.14 -14.94
C SER A 31 -18.26 1.15 -15.46
N GLU A 32 -18.93 2.29 -15.27
CA GLU A 32 -18.42 3.57 -15.74
C GLU A 32 -17.09 3.93 -15.07
N ILE A 33 -16.90 3.58 -13.78
CA ILE A 33 -15.60 3.76 -13.12
C ILE A 33 -14.50 2.87 -13.70
N CYS A 34 -14.87 1.77 -14.36
CA CYS A 34 -13.95 0.87 -15.04
C CYS A 34 -13.81 1.13 -16.54
N ASN A 35 -14.48 2.16 -17.07
CA ASN A 35 -14.39 2.55 -18.47
C ASN A 35 -13.06 3.27 -18.74
N PRO A 36 -12.13 2.67 -19.50
CA PRO A 36 -10.82 3.28 -19.73
C PRO A 36 -10.87 4.49 -20.69
N GLU A 37 -12.00 4.75 -21.33
CA GLU A 37 -12.21 5.89 -22.22
C GLU A 37 -12.68 7.15 -21.46
N GLN A 38 -13.22 6.99 -20.24
CA GLN A 38 -13.58 8.14 -19.42
C GLN A 38 -12.33 8.88 -18.94
N GLN A 39 -12.32 10.21 -19.11
CA GLN A 39 -11.20 11.08 -18.78
C GLN A 39 -11.66 12.34 -18.02
N PRO A 40 -11.08 12.65 -16.85
CA PRO A 40 -10.25 11.75 -16.06
C PRO A 40 -11.07 10.51 -15.67
N PRO A 41 -10.46 9.31 -15.61
CA PRO A 41 -11.19 8.15 -15.12
C PRO A 41 -11.74 8.54 -13.75
N PRO A 42 -13.03 8.33 -13.45
CA PRO A 42 -13.68 8.83 -12.24
C PRO A 42 -13.18 8.12 -10.97
N PHE A 43 -12.05 7.41 -11.07
CA PHE A 43 -11.41 6.68 -10.01
C PHE A 43 -11.00 7.61 -8.86
N ARG A 44 -11.99 7.84 -7.98
CA ARG A 44 -11.89 8.40 -6.62
C ARG A 44 -11.25 9.78 -6.50
N GLY A 45 -11.25 10.58 -7.56
CA GLY A 45 -10.76 11.96 -7.53
C GLY A 45 -9.34 12.13 -6.95
N TYR A 46 -8.53 11.06 -6.89
CA TYR A 46 -7.16 11.11 -6.35
C TYR A 46 -6.09 10.83 -7.40
N ALA A 47 -6.47 10.26 -8.55
CA ALA A 47 -5.55 9.84 -9.60
C ALA A 47 -6.10 10.20 -10.99
N VAL A 48 -5.20 10.64 -11.87
CA VAL A 48 -5.47 10.82 -13.30
C VAL A 48 -4.40 10.07 -14.08
N CYS A 49 -4.80 9.38 -15.14
CA CYS A 49 -3.91 8.63 -16.03
C CYS A 49 -4.08 9.08 -17.47
N LYS A 50 -2.97 9.51 -18.09
CA LYS A 50 -2.91 9.83 -19.51
C LYS A 50 -2.72 8.55 -20.31
N ALA A 51 -3.28 8.48 -21.51
CA ALA A 51 -3.15 7.32 -22.40
C ALA A 51 -1.68 6.90 -22.64
N GLY A 52 -0.76 7.88 -22.78
CA GLY A 52 0.66 7.60 -22.95
C GLY A 52 1.34 6.90 -21.76
N GLN A 53 0.79 7.00 -20.54
CA GLN A 53 1.34 6.34 -19.35
C GLN A 53 1.04 4.83 -19.38
N THR A 54 -0.19 4.46 -19.71
CA THR A 54 -0.58 3.07 -19.97
C THR A 54 0.21 2.50 -21.15
N GLU A 55 0.34 3.25 -22.24
CA GLU A 55 1.09 2.80 -23.41
C GLU A 55 2.56 2.51 -23.07
N ALA A 56 3.22 3.38 -22.31
CA ALA A 56 4.61 3.17 -21.89
C ALA A 56 4.78 1.87 -21.08
N VAL A 57 3.85 1.58 -20.17
CA VAL A 57 3.85 0.29 -19.43
C VAL A 57 3.69 -0.87 -20.41
N MET A 58 2.72 -0.81 -21.32
CA MET A 58 2.48 -1.87 -22.30
C MET A 58 3.65 -2.11 -23.24
N GLN A 59 4.32 -1.05 -23.69
CA GLN A 59 5.52 -1.15 -24.52
C GLN A 59 6.65 -1.91 -23.81
N ARG A 60 6.83 -1.67 -22.49
CA ARG A 60 7.79 -2.43 -21.70
C ARG A 60 7.35 -3.87 -21.49
N LEU A 61 6.08 -4.13 -21.18
CA LEU A 61 5.57 -5.48 -20.95
C LEU A 61 5.63 -6.36 -22.20
N LYS A 62 5.56 -5.79 -23.41
CA LYS A 62 5.77 -6.51 -24.68
C LYS A 62 7.13 -7.21 -24.78
N GLN A 63 8.10 -6.78 -23.99
CA GLN A 63 9.45 -7.35 -23.94
C GLN A 63 9.55 -8.53 -22.97
N GLU A 64 8.52 -8.79 -22.15
CA GLU A 64 8.50 -9.94 -21.26
C GLU A 64 8.29 -11.24 -22.06
N PRO A 65 9.01 -12.33 -21.77
CA PRO A 65 8.89 -13.61 -22.50
C PRO A 65 7.46 -14.16 -22.56
N ASP A 66 6.67 -13.88 -21.52
CA ASP A 66 5.32 -14.40 -21.37
C ASP A 66 4.22 -13.46 -21.89
N PHE A 67 4.58 -12.35 -22.55
CA PHE A 67 3.61 -11.31 -22.96
C PHE A 67 2.43 -11.86 -23.77
N ALA A 68 2.68 -12.84 -24.65
CA ALA A 68 1.62 -13.49 -25.43
C ALA A 68 0.58 -14.18 -24.53
N THR A 69 1.01 -14.86 -23.47
CA THR A 69 0.08 -15.52 -22.53
C THR A 69 -0.61 -14.52 -21.62
N LEU A 70 0.08 -13.44 -21.25
CA LEU A 70 -0.47 -12.33 -20.48
C LEU A 70 -1.56 -11.59 -21.26
N SER A 71 -1.36 -11.36 -22.56
CA SER A 71 -2.33 -10.68 -23.43
C SER A 71 -3.60 -11.48 -23.65
N ASN A 72 -3.49 -12.81 -23.59
CA ASN A 72 -4.61 -13.74 -23.70
C ASN A 72 -5.25 -14.10 -22.34
N PHE A 73 -4.79 -13.48 -21.24
CA PHE A 73 -5.36 -13.73 -19.93
C PHE A 73 -6.76 -13.12 -19.81
N THR A 74 -7.70 -13.93 -19.33
CA THR A 74 -9.12 -13.57 -19.27
C THR A 74 -9.64 -13.65 -17.84
N PRO A 75 -10.69 -12.88 -17.49
CA PRO A 75 -11.29 -12.95 -16.16
C PRO A 75 -11.82 -14.37 -15.84
N CYS A 76 -12.26 -15.11 -16.86
CA CYS A 76 -12.66 -16.52 -16.73
C CYS A 76 -11.56 -17.41 -16.14
N ALA A 77 -10.29 -17.14 -16.47
CA ALA A 77 -9.17 -17.93 -15.97
C ALA A 77 -8.96 -17.71 -14.46
N LEU A 78 -9.04 -16.46 -14.00
CA LEU A 78 -8.96 -16.12 -12.58
C LEU A 78 -10.21 -16.58 -11.81
N TYR A 79 -11.40 -16.37 -12.37
CA TYR A 79 -12.68 -16.71 -11.75
C TYR A 79 -12.77 -18.17 -11.29
N LYS A 80 -12.21 -19.10 -12.08
CA LYS A 80 -12.14 -20.53 -11.71
C LYS A 80 -11.47 -20.77 -10.36
N TYR A 81 -10.49 -19.95 -9.99
CA TYR A 81 -9.79 -20.05 -8.72
C TYR A 81 -10.55 -19.39 -7.57
N LEU A 82 -11.40 -18.42 -7.87
CA LEU A 82 -12.10 -17.60 -6.87
C LEU A 82 -13.50 -18.11 -6.57
N LYS A 83 -14.09 -18.92 -7.43
CA LYS A 83 -15.43 -19.48 -7.22
C LYS A 83 -15.48 -20.25 -5.90
N GLY A 84 -16.36 -19.80 -5.00
CA GLY A 84 -16.56 -20.38 -3.67
C GLY A 84 -15.48 -20.06 -2.63
N ARG A 85 -14.53 -19.16 -2.94
CA ARG A 85 -13.42 -18.77 -2.04
C ARG A 85 -13.37 -17.27 -1.83
N THR A 86 -12.72 -16.81 -0.77
CA THR A 86 -12.37 -15.39 -0.63
C THR A 86 -10.91 -15.16 -1.03
N LEU A 87 -10.66 -14.20 -1.92
CA LEU A 87 -9.35 -13.60 -2.12
C LEU A 87 -9.21 -12.39 -1.21
N TRP A 88 -8.41 -12.51 -0.15
CA TRP A 88 -8.05 -11.43 0.75
C TRP A 88 -6.85 -10.66 0.18
N VAL A 89 -7.12 -9.50 -0.40
CA VAL A 89 -6.11 -8.52 -0.83
C VAL A 89 -5.83 -7.62 0.36
N MET A 90 -4.61 -7.67 0.90
CA MET A 90 -4.27 -6.94 2.13
C MET A 90 -2.97 -6.19 1.97
N GLY A 91 -2.94 -4.93 2.39
CA GLY A 91 -1.72 -4.12 2.35
C GLY A 91 -1.94 -2.62 2.39
N ASP A 92 -0.97 -1.93 1.81
CA ASP A 92 -0.99 -0.48 1.73
C ASP A 92 -1.70 0.05 0.46
N SER A 93 -1.53 1.33 0.17
CA SER A 93 -2.17 1.99 -0.96
C SER A 93 -1.82 1.41 -2.33
N LEU A 94 -0.71 0.66 -2.47
CA LEU A 94 -0.42 -0.11 -3.69
C LEU A 94 -1.36 -1.32 -3.83
N MET A 95 -1.63 -2.03 -2.74
CA MET A 95 -2.60 -3.14 -2.76
C MET A 95 -4.03 -2.64 -2.92
N ARG A 96 -4.30 -1.41 -2.47
CA ARG A 96 -5.56 -0.73 -2.75
C ARG A 96 -5.75 -0.50 -4.25
N ASN A 97 -4.69 -0.03 -4.94
CA ASN A 97 -4.68 0.13 -6.39
C ASN A 97 -4.90 -1.22 -7.10
N TYR A 98 -4.21 -2.26 -6.63
CA TYR A 98 -4.38 -3.63 -7.10
C TYR A 98 -5.82 -4.15 -6.96
N TYR A 99 -6.47 -3.94 -5.80
CA TYR A 99 -7.87 -4.31 -5.60
C TYR A 99 -8.81 -3.65 -6.61
N TYR A 100 -8.55 -2.39 -6.96
CA TYR A 100 -9.35 -1.69 -7.96
C TYR A 100 -9.14 -2.18 -9.38
N ALA A 101 -7.90 -2.51 -9.74
CA ALA A 101 -7.63 -3.17 -11.00
C ALA A 101 -8.33 -4.55 -11.07
N LEU A 102 -8.32 -5.32 -9.96
CA LEU A 102 -9.09 -6.56 -9.86
C LEU A 102 -10.59 -6.33 -10.03
N ARG A 103 -11.14 -5.28 -9.43
CA ARG A 103 -12.55 -4.92 -9.59
C ARG A 103 -12.92 -4.73 -11.05
N CYS A 104 -12.11 -3.97 -11.80
CA CYS A 104 -12.36 -3.72 -13.21
C CYS A 104 -12.05 -4.92 -14.11
N PHE A 105 -11.05 -5.73 -13.77
CA PHE A 105 -10.77 -6.97 -14.50
C PHE A 105 -11.90 -8.00 -14.29
N MET A 106 -12.48 -8.06 -13.10
CA MET A 106 -13.54 -8.99 -12.73
C MET A 106 -14.95 -8.44 -12.93
N LEU A 107 -15.10 -7.36 -13.71
CA LEU A 107 -16.34 -6.60 -13.89
C LEU A 107 -17.56 -7.51 -14.15
N ASP A 108 -17.47 -8.42 -15.12
CA ASP A 108 -18.60 -9.30 -15.48
C ASP A 108 -18.86 -10.46 -14.51
N PHE A 109 -17.96 -10.68 -13.55
CA PHE A 109 -18.10 -11.74 -12.56
C PHE A 109 -18.53 -11.20 -11.20
N TRP A 110 -18.57 -9.89 -11.03
CA TRP A 110 -19.06 -9.21 -9.83
C TRP A 110 -20.57 -8.95 -9.94
N ASN A 111 -21.29 -9.12 -8.83
CA ASN A 111 -22.67 -8.74 -8.71
C ASN A 111 -22.83 -7.24 -8.40
N HIS A 112 -23.03 -6.43 -9.44
CA HIS A 112 -23.13 -4.96 -9.32
C HIS A 112 -24.32 -4.50 -8.47
N SER A 113 -25.39 -5.29 -8.41
CA SER A 113 -26.59 -4.94 -7.63
C SER A 113 -26.35 -4.89 -6.12
N LEU A 114 -25.29 -5.55 -5.64
CA LEU A 114 -24.89 -5.54 -4.24
C LEU A 114 -23.88 -4.43 -3.92
N GLY A 115 -23.22 -3.86 -4.93
CA GLY A 115 -22.12 -2.94 -4.74
C GLY A 115 -20.93 -3.55 -3.98
N GLU A 116 -20.23 -2.70 -3.22
CA GLU A 116 -19.18 -3.14 -2.29
C GLU A 116 -19.81 -3.49 -0.93
N CYS A 117 -19.52 -4.68 -0.41
CA CYS A 117 -20.10 -5.22 0.82
C CYS A 117 -19.05 -5.33 1.93
N ALA A 118 -19.44 -5.25 3.20
CA ALA A 118 -18.55 -5.53 4.31
C ALA A 118 -18.15 -7.03 4.33
N PRO A 119 -16.97 -7.39 4.87
CA PRO A 119 -16.54 -8.79 4.95
C PRO A 119 -17.44 -9.70 5.79
N ASN A 120 -18.22 -9.12 6.71
CA ASN A 120 -19.20 -9.82 7.54
C ASN A 120 -20.32 -8.86 7.94
N PRO A 121 -21.59 -9.28 8.02
CA PRO A 121 -22.69 -8.40 8.42
C PRO A 121 -22.64 -8.01 9.90
N ARG A 122 -21.91 -8.74 10.75
CA ARG A 122 -21.80 -8.42 12.17
C ARG A 122 -20.85 -7.25 12.39
N THR A 123 -21.39 -6.12 12.83
CA THR A 123 -20.66 -4.89 13.17
C THR A 123 -19.48 -5.13 14.12
N ALA A 124 -19.62 -6.04 15.10
CA ALA A 124 -18.54 -6.38 16.03
C ALA A 124 -17.31 -6.98 15.33
N VAL A 125 -17.53 -7.84 14.33
CA VAL A 125 -16.45 -8.46 13.54
C VAL A 125 -15.80 -7.43 12.63
N GLN A 126 -16.59 -6.61 11.94
CA GLN A 126 -16.06 -5.52 11.10
C GLN A 126 -15.19 -4.56 11.92
N ARG A 127 -15.66 -4.17 13.12
CA ARG A 127 -14.91 -3.32 14.05
C ARG A 127 -13.61 -3.99 14.51
N ALA A 128 -13.63 -5.30 14.78
CA ALA A 128 -12.42 -6.03 15.17
C ALA A 128 -11.38 -6.05 14.04
N ILE A 129 -11.80 -6.32 12.80
CA ILE A 129 -10.92 -6.29 11.62
C ILE A 129 -10.33 -4.88 11.45
N TYR A 130 -11.18 -3.85 11.51
CA TYR A 130 -10.74 -2.46 11.37
C TYR A 130 -9.73 -2.07 12.46
N ARG A 131 -10.01 -2.37 13.73
CA ARG A 131 -9.11 -2.03 14.86
C ARG A 131 -7.77 -2.74 14.78
N ALA A 132 -7.75 -4.00 14.36
CA ALA A 132 -6.51 -4.75 14.17
C ALA A 132 -5.64 -4.14 13.06
N ALA A 133 -6.26 -3.49 12.08
CA ALA A 133 -5.56 -2.80 11.01
C ALA A 133 -5.22 -1.32 11.34
N ASP A 134 -5.99 -0.65 12.21
CA ASP A 134 -5.81 0.77 12.56
C ASP A 134 -4.99 0.95 13.85
N THR A 135 -3.73 0.48 13.86
CA THR A 135 -2.89 0.43 15.07
C THR A 135 -2.35 1.78 15.55
N ASN A 136 -2.65 2.88 14.86
CA ASN A 136 -2.14 4.24 15.16
C ASN A 136 -0.60 4.35 15.15
N ILE A 137 0.11 3.41 14.51
CA ILE A 137 1.56 3.41 14.41
C ILE A 137 1.99 4.38 13.29
N SER A 138 2.85 5.35 13.62
CA SER A 138 3.41 6.30 12.64
C SER A 138 4.36 5.61 11.65
N SER A 139 4.35 6.04 10.39
CA SER A 139 5.23 5.56 9.33
C SER A 139 6.67 6.06 9.46
N SER A 140 7.57 5.54 8.61
CA SER A 140 8.91 6.10 8.38
C SER A 140 8.90 7.56 7.91
N MET A 141 7.78 8.02 7.34
CA MET A 141 7.56 9.41 6.92
C MET A 141 6.95 10.28 8.03
N GLY A 142 6.76 9.73 9.24
CA GLY A 142 6.09 10.42 10.35
C GLY A 142 4.59 10.65 10.12
N SER A 143 4.03 10.14 9.01
CA SER A 143 2.61 10.19 8.69
C SER A 143 1.86 9.03 9.33
N ARG A 144 0.60 9.26 9.66
CA ARG A 144 -0.35 8.20 10.02
C ARG A 144 -1.13 7.81 8.78
N ALA A 145 -1.31 6.52 8.55
CA ALA A 145 -2.22 6.07 7.51
C ALA A 145 -3.66 6.35 7.92
N VAL A 146 -4.47 6.77 6.96
CA VAL A 146 -5.92 6.71 7.09
C VAL A 146 -6.31 5.31 6.66
N THR A 147 -6.86 4.54 7.59
CA THR A 147 -7.33 3.17 7.36
C THR A 147 -8.74 3.22 6.75
N ASP A 148 -8.88 2.71 5.53
CA ASP A 148 -10.18 2.53 4.86
C ASP A 148 -10.95 1.37 5.53
N VAL A 149 -12.28 1.45 5.55
CA VAL A 149 -13.09 0.31 5.99
C VAL A 149 -12.89 -0.91 5.07
N PRO A 150 -12.79 -2.13 5.65
CA PRO A 150 -12.76 -3.37 4.89
C PRO A 150 -13.99 -3.53 4.00
N LYS A 151 -13.80 -4.06 2.80
CA LYS A 151 -14.87 -4.26 1.82
C LYS A 151 -14.61 -5.39 0.86
N CYS A 152 -15.65 -5.89 0.20
CA CYS A 152 -15.60 -7.06 -0.65
C CYS A 152 -16.50 -6.89 -1.89
N LEU A 153 -16.03 -7.42 -3.01
CA LEU A 153 -16.81 -7.70 -4.21
C LEU A 153 -17.40 -9.10 -4.11
N TYR A 154 -18.70 -9.24 -4.31
CA TYR A 154 -19.39 -10.54 -4.30
C TYR A 154 -19.50 -11.09 -5.71
N LEU A 155 -19.02 -12.30 -5.95
CA LEU A 155 -19.01 -12.87 -7.30
C LEU A 155 -20.31 -13.65 -7.61
N LEU A 156 -20.71 -13.69 -8.89
CA LEU A 156 -22.04 -14.16 -9.33
C LEU A 156 -22.36 -15.63 -9.00
N ASP A 157 -21.37 -16.54 -8.96
CA ASP A 157 -21.57 -17.94 -8.53
C ASP A 157 -20.83 -18.26 -7.21
N GLY A 158 -20.74 -17.28 -6.33
CA GLY A 158 -20.09 -17.41 -5.05
C GLY A 158 -18.60 -17.10 -5.06
N GLY A 159 -18.05 -16.91 -3.87
CA GLY A 159 -16.72 -16.35 -3.67
C GLY A 159 -16.71 -14.82 -3.59
N ARG A 160 -15.58 -14.27 -3.16
CA ARG A 160 -15.41 -12.84 -2.89
C ARG A 160 -14.00 -12.37 -3.19
N ILE A 161 -13.84 -11.09 -3.50
CA ILE A 161 -12.54 -10.40 -3.49
C ILE A 161 -12.63 -9.33 -2.41
N CYS A 162 -11.89 -9.46 -1.33
CA CYS A 162 -11.95 -8.57 -0.18
C CYS A 162 -10.67 -7.73 -0.06
N TRP A 163 -10.84 -6.43 0.16
CA TRP A 163 -9.81 -5.47 0.49
C TRP A 163 -9.79 -5.22 1.99
N VAL A 164 -8.59 -5.34 2.59
CA VAL A 164 -8.32 -4.92 3.96
C VAL A 164 -7.08 -4.04 3.96
N GLN A 165 -7.25 -2.76 4.25
CA GLN A 165 -6.12 -1.85 4.35
C GLN A 165 -5.34 -2.14 5.63
N SER A 166 -4.07 -2.53 5.48
CA SER A 166 -3.12 -2.70 6.57
C SER A 166 -1.76 -2.28 6.03
N VAL A 167 -1.32 -1.09 6.42
CA VAL A 167 -0.18 -0.40 5.79
C VAL A 167 1.16 -0.86 6.34
N ARG A 168 1.19 -1.32 7.60
CA ARG A 168 2.40 -1.66 8.32
C ARG A 168 2.42 -3.15 8.64
N GLY A 169 3.58 -3.78 8.49
CA GLY A 169 3.72 -5.22 8.76
C GLY A 169 3.36 -5.62 10.19
N GLU A 170 3.51 -4.73 11.17
CA GLU A 170 3.13 -4.95 12.58
C GLU A 170 1.62 -5.18 12.77
N GLU A 171 0.80 -4.70 11.84
CA GLU A 171 -0.67 -4.87 11.87
C GLU A 171 -1.09 -6.26 11.38
N PHE A 172 -0.30 -6.91 10.53
CA PHE A 172 -0.66 -8.19 9.91
C PHE A 172 -0.70 -9.33 10.93
N ALA A 173 0.36 -9.44 11.73
CA ALA A 173 0.60 -10.55 12.62
C ALA A 173 1.19 -10.05 13.93
N ALA A 174 0.35 -9.81 14.93
CA ALA A 174 0.83 -9.47 16.27
C ALA A 174 1.12 -10.73 17.11
N PRO A 175 2.21 -10.77 17.90
CA PRO A 175 2.45 -11.84 18.86
C PRO A 175 1.51 -11.77 20.08
N ASP A 176 0.93 -10.59 20.35
CA ASP A 176 0.01 -10.36 21.45
C ASP A 176 -1.38 -10.95 21.15
N GLN A 177 -1.82 -11.90 21.97
CA GLN A 177 -3.15 -12.52 21.84
C GLN A 177 -4.29 -11.58 22.26
N GLN A 178 -4.03 -10.58 23.09
CA GLN A 178 -5.03 -9.59 23.50
C GLN A 178 -5.26 -8.54 22.42
N ASN A 179 -4.25 -8.29 21.59
CA ASN A 179 -4.29 -7.36 20.47
C ASN A 179 -3.87 -8.10 19.18
N PRO A 180 -4.69 -9.07 18.71
CA PRO A 180 -4.32 -9.89 17.56
C PRO A 180 -4.16 -9.05 16.30
N GLY A 181 -3.19 -9.44 15.46
CA GLY A 181 -3.05 -8.88 14.12
C GLY A 181 -4.26 -9.18 13.24
N VAL A 182 -4.39 -8.44 12.14
CA VAL A 182 -5.56 -8.53 11.27
C VAL A 182 -5.71 -9.93 10.65
N LEU A 183 -4.62 -10.66 10.38
CA LEU A 183 -4.70 -12.03 9.89
C LEU A 183 -5.31 -12.97 10.92
N GLN A 184 -4.90 -12.88 12.18
CA GLN A 184 -5.49 -13.69 13.26
C GLN A 184 -6.97 -13.37 13.43
N VAL A 185 -7.37 -12.09 13.36
CA VAL A 185 -8.78 -11.71 13.44
C VAL A 185 -9.55 -12.34 12.27
N LEU A 186 -9.06 -12.25 11.04
CA LEU A 186 -9.73 -12.83 9.87
C LEU A 186 -9.85 -14.35 9.99
N GLN A 187 -8.74 -15.04 10.28
CA GLN A 187 -8.65 -16.51 10.43
C GLN A 187 -9.58 -17.05 11.53
N ASN A 188 -9.77 -16.29 12.61
CA ASN A 188 -10.61 -16.72 13.73
C ASN A 188 -12.09 -16.35 13.57
N THR A 189 -12.48 -15.55 12.57
CA THR A 189 -13.84 -14.99 12.50
C THR A 189 -14.56 -15.15 11.17
N VAL A 190 -13.88 -14.92 10.04
CA VAL A 190 -14.55 -14.77 8.72
C VAL A 190 -13.89 -15.55 7.60
N ALA A 191 -12.62 -15.93 7.76
CA ALA A 191 -11.88 -16.62 6.72
C ALA A 191 -12.11 -18.13 6.77
N SER A 192 -12.08 -18.76 5.61
CA SER A 192 -12.11 -20.22 5.44
C SER A 192 -10.70 -20.77 5.21
N SER A 193 -10.51 -22.07 5.44
CA SER A 193 -9.23 -22.76 5.12
C SER A 193 -8.90 -22.71 3.63
N ASP A 194 -9.94 -22.62 2.80
CA ASP A 194 -9.82 -22.44 1.37
C ASP A 194 -9.66 -20.97 0.99
N ASP A 195 -9.60 -19.99 1.88
CA ASP A 195 -9.36 -18.63 1.40
C ASP A 195 -7.92 -18.44 0.91
N ILE A 196 -7.72 -17.47 0.01
CA ILE A 196 -6.42 -17.08 -0.53
C ILE A 196 -6.04 -15.73 0.08
N PHE A 197 -4.88 -15.66 0.72
CA PHE A 197 -4.33 -14.44 1.31
C PHE A 197 -3.22 -13.88 0.41
N TYR A 198 -3.46 -12.74 -0.21
CA TYR A 198 -2.50 -12.05 -1.07
C TYR A 198 -2.09 -10.73 -0.39
N LEU A 199 -0.88 -10.76 0.18
CA LEU A 199 -0.42 -9.80 1.17
C LEU A 199 0.72 -8.95 0.63
N ASN A 200 0.79 -7.68 1.01
CA ASN A 200 1.97 -6.85 0.81
C ASN A 200 2.08 -5.79 1.90
N PHE A 201 3.29 -5.63 2.41
CA PHE A 201 3.69 -4.42 3.12
C PHE A 201 5.16 -4.14 2.85
N GLY A 202 5.53 -2.88 2.99
CA GLY A 202 6.92 -2.45 2.87
C GLY A 202 7.01 -0.97 2.58
N ARG A 203 6.08 -0.40 1.79
CA ARG A 203 6.12 1.03 1.44
C ARG A 203 6.09 1.93 2.67
N TRP A 204 5.41 1.53 3.73
CA TRP A 204 5.35 2.30 4.98
C TRP A 204 6.55 2.07 5.91
N HIS A 205 7.38 1.07 5.59
CA HIS A 205 8.65 0.78 6.25
C HIS A 205 9.84 1.45 5.55
N TYR A 206 9.72 1.88 4.30
CA TYR A 206 10.81 2.52 3.58
C TYR A 206 10.37 3.66 2.65
N THR A 207 11.25 4.63 2.45
CA THR A 207 11.16 5.53 1.30
C THR A 207 12.53 5.67 0.65
N ASN A 208 12.56 6.04 -0.64
CA ASN A 208 13.82 6.26 -1.33
C ASN A 208 14.71 7.30 -0.64
N CYS A 209 14.11 8.32 -0.02
CA CYS A 209 14.86 9.45 0.55
C CYS A 209 15.16 9.30 2.04
N TYR A 210 14.33 8.57 2.80
CA TYR A 210 14.53 8.37 4.25
C TYR A 210 15.10 6.99 4.61
N GLY A 211 15.27 6.10 3.63
CA GLY A 211 15.80 4.76 3.85
C GLY A 211 14.75 3.79 4.39
N LEU A 212 15.24 2.68 4.95
CA LEU A 212 14.43 1.56 5.47
C LEU A 212 14.47 1.53 7.00
N GLN A 213 13.30 1.37 7.63
CA GLN A 213 13.15 0.99 9.04
C GLN A 213 13.48 -0.50 9.21
N ASP A 214 14.77 -0.84 9.11
CA ASP A 214 15.24 -2.23 8.98
C ASP A 214 14.76 -3.14 10.14
N GLY A 215 14.88 -2.67 11.39
CA GLY A 215 14.42 -3.41 12.58
C GLY A 215 12.93 -3.74 12.54
N PRO A 216 12.03 -2.73 12.55
CA PRO A 216 10.58 -2.95 12.48
C PRO A 216 10.13 -3.79 11.27
N TYR A 217 10.75 -3.59 10.10
CA TYR A 217 10.43 -4.36 8.91
C TYR A 217 10.80 -5.84 9.05
N ARG A 218 12.02 -6.13 9.52
CA ARG A 218 12.47 -7.50 9.79
C ARG A 218 11.63 -8.18 10.86
N GLN A 219 11.29 -7.46 11.94
CA GLN A 219 10.42 -7.99 12.99
C GLN A 219 9.07 -8.40 12.41
N SER A 220 8.41 -7.50 11.67
CA SER A 220 7.12 -7.76 11.04
C SER A 220 7.14 -8.99 10.12
N LEU A 221 8.22 -9.15 9.32
CA LEU A 221 8.38 -10.31 8.45
C LEU A 221 8.57 -11.62 9.25
N ASN A 222 9.31 -11.60 10.36
CA ASN A 222 9.45 -12.78 11.22
C ASN A 222 8.11 -13.14 11.88
N GLU A 223 7.34 -12.14 12.33
CA GLU A 223 6.02 -12.35 12.94
C GLU A 223 5.02 -12.92 11.93
N LEU A 224 4.99 -12.39 10.70
CA LEU A 224 4.19 -12.94 9.61
C LEU A 224 4.61 -14.38 9.28
N GLY A 225 5.90 -14.63 9.10
CA GLY A 225 6.43 -15.96 8.79
C GLY A 225 6.11 -16.98 9.90
N ALA A 226 6.27 -16.58 11.17
CA ALA A 226 5.92 -17.42 12.30
C ALA A 226 4.42 -17.69 12.39
N LEU A 227 3.56 -16.71 12.08
CA LEU A 227 2.11 -16.92 11.98
C LEU A 227 1.80 -17.95 10.88
N TYR A 228 2.34 -17.77 9.68
CA TYR A 228 2.13 -18.69 8.57
C TYR A 228 2.56 -20.11 8.94
N GLN A 229 3.75 -20.29 9.53
CA GLN A 229 4.22 -21.61 9.92
C GLN A 229 3.27 -22.32 10.90
N ARG A 230 2.67 -21.57 11.83
CA ARG A 230 1.68 -22.12 12.79
C ARG A 230 0.34 -22.43 12.14
N THR A 231 -0.10 -21.63 11.17
CA THR A 231 -1.47 -21.71 10.64
C THR A 231 -1.56 -22.36 9.26
N LYS A 232 -0.45 -22.63 8.56
CA LYS A 232 -0.43 -23.15 7.18
C LYS A 232 -1.17 -24.48 6.98
N ALA A 233 -1.32 -25.29 8.03
CA ALA A 233 -2.11 -26.52 7.94
C ALA A 233 -3.60 -26.23 7.73
N GLN A 234 -4.09 -25.11 8.27
CA GLN A 234 -5.47 -24.66 8.12
C GLN A 234 -5.61 -23.62 7.01
N PHE A 235 -4.66 -22.69 6.85
CA PHE A 235 -4.69 -21.61 5.87
C PHE A 235 -3.45 -21.67 4.96
N PRO A 236 -3.35 -22.68 4.06
CA PRO A 236 -2.13 -22.92 3.29
C PRO A 236 -1.87 -21.85 2.22
N ASN A 237 -2.93 -21.20 1.73
CA ASN A 237 -2.90 -20.35 0.53
C ASN A 237 -2.53 -18.91 0.88
N MET A 238 -1.30 -18.68 1.35
CA MET A 238 -0.77 -17.34 1.60
C MET A 238 0.33 -17.02 0.60
N ILE A 239 0.27 -15.85 -0.03
CA ILE A 239 1.29 -15.35 -0.94
C ILE A 239 1.68 -13.94 -0.51
N PHE A 240 2.97 -13.72 -0.30
CA PHE A 240 3.51 -12.40 -0.05
C PHE A 240 4.02 -11.79 -1.37
N LYS A 241 3.36 -10.74 -1.82
CA LYS A 241 3.81 -9.90 -2.93
C LYS A 241 4.85 -8.93 -2.40
N THR A 242 5.99 -8.78 -3.06
CA THR A 242 6.98 -7.76 -2.71
C THR A 242 6.47 -6.36 -3.09
N ILE A 243 7.15 -5.33 -2.61
CA ILE A 243 6.87 -3.95 -3.02
C ILE A 243 7.09 -3.75 -4.52
N SER A 244 6.28 -2.89 -5.14
CA SER A 244 6.55 -2.33 -6.46
C SER A 244 7.57 -1.18 -6.31
N ALA A 245 8.31 -0.86 -7.37
CA ALA A 245 9.32 0.19 -7.35
C ALA A 245 8.71 1.58 -7.09
N ASP A 246 9.38 2.37 -6.25
CA ASP A 246 9.13 3.80 -6.05
C ASP A 246 10.10 4.58 -6.93
N HIS A 247 9.58 5.51 -7.74
CA HIS A 247 10.39 6.36 -8.62
C HIS A 247 10.50 7.81 -8.14
N THR A 248 10.16 8.05 -6.87
CA THR A 248 10.32 9.36 -6.23
C THR A 248 11.80 9.68 -6.13
N ALA A 249 12.23 10.76 -6.79
CA ALA A 249 13.59 11.23 -6.71
C ALA A 249 13.86 12.00 -5.42
N CYS A 250 15.13 12.06 -5.01
CA CYS A 250 15.57 12.69 -3.78
C CYS A 250 16.45 13.90 -4.07
N ARG A 251 16.20 15.02 -3.38
CA ARG A 251 17.15 16.13 -3.31
C ARG A 251 18.32 15.75 -2.37
N PRO A 252 19.49 16.41 -2.48
CA PRO A 252 20.61 16.18 -1.55
C PRO A 252 20.23 16.34 -0.07
N SER A 253 19.19 17.12 0.24
CA SER A 253 18.63 17.29 1.59
C SER A 253 17.68 16.16 2.04
N ALA A 254 17.60 15.06 1.28
CA ALA A 254 16.60 14.00 1.43
C ALA A 254 15.14 14.47 1.25
N ALA A 255 14.91 15.63 0.63
CA ALA A 255 13.56 16.07 0.30
C ALA A 255 13.06 15.33 -0.95
N LEU A 256 11.78 14.95 -0.95
CA LEU A 256 11.12 14.29 -2.08
C LEU A 256 10.95 15.29 -3.25
N VAL A 257 11.27 14.85 -4.46
CA VAL A 257 10.93 15.54 -5.72
C VAL A 257 9.63 14.93 -6.23
N LYS A 258 8.57 15.74 -6.34
CA LYS A 258 7.22 15.28 -6.69
C LYS A 258 6.81 15.66 -8.12
N GLU A 259 7.63 16.45 -8.79
CA GLU A 259 7.33 17.01 -10.09
C GLU A 259 7.56 16.01 -11.24
N GLN A 260 8.40 14.99 -11.01
CA GLN A 260 8.75 13.99 -12.02
C GLN A 260 9.13 12.65 -11.39
N CYS A 261 8.72 11.57 -12.04
CA CYS A 261 9.20 10.22 -11.73
C CYS A 261 10.39 9.89 -12.60
N LEU A 262 11.51 9.55 -11.97
CA LEU A 262 12.76 9.27 -12.67
C LEU A 262 13.04 7.77 -12.70
N PRO A 263 13.75 7.27 -13.73
CA PRO A 263 14.38 5.96 -13.67
C PRO A 263 15.16 5.79 -12.37
N SER A 264 15.20 4.57 -11.81
CA SER A 264 15.84 4.33 -10.51
C SER A 264 17.30 4.78 -10.45
N GLU A 265 18.01 4.71 -11.56
CA GLU A 265 19.41 5.10 -11.71
C GLU A 265 19.62 6.63 -11.65
N GLN A 266 18.56 7.40 -11.87
CA GLN A 266 18.58 8.87 -11.92
C GLN A 266 17.93 9.51 -10.68
N GLY A 267 17.29 8.72 -9.81
CA GLY A 267 16.51 9.20 -8.69
C GLY A 267 17.30 9.79 -7.51
N SER A 268 18.64 9.82 -7.56
CA SER A 268 19.49 10.32 -6.46
C SER A 268 19.27 9.60 -5.12
N TYR A 269 18.87 8.33 -5.17
CA TYR A 269 18.84 7.40 -4.05
C TYR A 269 19.62 6.12 -4.43
N PRO A 270 20.10 5.32 -3.49
CA PRO A 270 20.78 4.07 -3.82
C PRO A 270 19.81 3.12 -4.55
N PRO A 271 20.06 2.73 -5.81
CA PRO A 271 19.15 1.85 -6.56
C PRO A 271 18.92 0.48 -5.88
N MET A 272 19.89 0.07 -5.06
CA MET A 272 19.83 -1.15 -4.26
C MET A 272 18.85 -1.09 -3.09
N LEU A 273 18.30 0.08 -2.72
CA LEU A 273 17.45 0.20 -1.54
C LEU A 273 16.16 -0.62 -1.69
N GLY A 274 15.43 -0.45 -2.80
CA GLY A 274 14.21 -1.25 -3.02
C GLY A 274 14.53 -2.75 -3.16
N ARG A 275 15.62 -3.11 -3.85
CA ARG A 275 16.07 -4.51 -3.90
C ARG A 275 16.41 -5.06 -2.52
N ARG A 276 16.99 -4.26 -1.63
CA ARG A 276 17.28 -4.65 -0.25
C ARG A 276 15.99 -4.99 0.51
N VAL A 277 14.92 -4.21 0.33
CA VAL A 277 13.61 -4.53 0.94
C VAL A 277 13.11 -5.89 0.46
N VAL A 278 13.17 -6.14 -0.86
CA VAL A 278 12.82 -7.44 -1.46
C VAL A 278 13.66 -8.58 -0.89
N SER A 279 14.98 -8.42 -0.85
CA SER A 279 15.89 -9.47 -0.37
C SER A 279 15.72 -9.78 1.11
N ILE A 280 15.35 -8.80 1.95
CA ILE A 280 15.02 -9.06 3.36
C ILE A 280 13.75 -9.90 3.47
N ALA A 281 12.72 -9.61 2.65
CA ALA A 281 11.51 -10.42 2.60
C ALA A 281 11.82 -11.84 2.11
N GLU A 282 12.57 -11.99 1.02
CA GLU A 282 13.04 -13.28 0.49
C GLU A 282 13.80 -14.10 1.55
N GLU A 283 14.77 -13.48 2.23
CA GLU A 283 15.56 -14.09 3.29
C GLU A 283 14.69 -14.58 4.45
N ILE A 284 13.85 -13.70 5.01
CA ILE A 284 13.11 -14.01 6.23
C ILE A 284 11.95 -14.94 5.94
N LEU A 285 11.05 -14.57 5.02
CA LEU A 285 9.83 -15.32 4.72
C LEU A 285 10.15 -16.65 4.04
N GLY A 286 11.24 -16.72 3.27
CA GLY A 286 11.76 -17.97 2.69
C GLY A 286 12.09 -19.02 3.74
N ARG A 287 12.66 -18.64 4.90
CA ARG A 287 12.92 -19.59 6.02
C ARG A 287 11.65 -20.20 6.60
N TYR A 288 10.53 -19.49 6.54
CA TYR A 288 9.22 -19.97 6.97
C TYR A 288 8.45 -20.70 5.87
N GLY A 289 8.99 -20.73 4.65
CA GLY A 289 8.35 -21.34 3.48
C GLY A 289 7.14 -20.57 2.98
N VAL A 290 7.02 -19.27 3.28
CA VAL A 290 5.94 -18.44 2.73
C VAL A 290 6.21 -18.24 1.24
N PRO A 291 5.23 -18.52 0.36
CA PRO A 291 5.32 -18.19 -1.05
C PRO A 291 5.53 -16.69 -1.31
N ILE A 292 6.54 -16.33 -2.10
CA ILE A 292 6.86 -14.93 -2.43
C ILE A 292 6.71 -14.69 -3.93
N LEU A 293 6.06 -13.58 -4.27
CA LEU A 293 5.97 -13.06 -5.62
C LEU A 293 6.77 -11.76 -5.73
N ASP A 294 7.92 -11.83 -6.41
CA ASP A 294 8.74 -10.65 -6.72
C ASP A 294 8.11 -9.86 -7.87
N THR A 295 7.64 -8.65 -7.56
CA THR A 295 7.13 -7.70 -8.56
C THR A 295 8.09 -6.53 -8.79
N TYR A 296 9.16 -6.42 -8.01
CA TYR A 296 9.99 -5.22 -7.97
C TYR A 296 10.77 -5.03 -9.27
N ASN A 297 11.43 -6.07 -9.78
CA ASN A 297 12.36 -5.95 -10.91
C ASN A 297 11.70 -5.38 -12.17
N VAL A 298 10.53 -5.89 -12.56
CA VAL A 298 9.80 -5.35 -13.73
C VAL A 298 9.34 -3.92 -13.45
N THR A 299 8.86 -3.64 -12.24
CA THR A 299 8.34 -2.30 -11.92
C THR A 299 9.42 -1.21 -11.93
N ARG A 300 10.71 -1.52 -11.74
CA ARG A 300 11.81 -0.55 -11.84
C ARG A 300 11.94 0.14 -13.20
N GLU A 301 11.47 -0.51 -14.26
CA GLU A 301 11.67 -0.05 -15.63
C GLU A 301 10.45 0.73 -16.16
N VAL A 302 9.39 0.88 -15.36
CA VAL A 302 8.11 1.49 -15.76
C VAL A 302 7.79 2.77 -14.99
N HIS A 303 8.81 3.60 -14.74
CA HIS A 303 8.69 4.92 -14.09
C HIS A 303 7.69 5.88 -14.77
N LEU A 304 7.41 5.71 -16.07
CA LEU A 304 6.41 6.52 -16.79
C LEU A 304 4.96 6.08 -16.53
N GLY A 305 4.77 4.92 -15.90
CA GLY A 305 3.46 4.35 -15.60
C GLY A 305 2.79 4.88 -14.34
N HIS A 306 3.31 5.95 -13.73
CA HIS A 306 2.82 6.50 -12.46
C HIS A 306 1.62 7.44 -12.62
N ILE A 307 0.72 7.53 -11.64
CA ILE A 307 -0.47 8.41 -11.72
C ILE A 307 -0.09 9.90 -11.60
N LEU A 308 -1.01 10.77 -12.02
CA LEU A 308 -0.98 12.20 -11.75
C LEU A 308 -1.99 12.56 -10.66
N LEU A 309 -1.66 13.52 -9.79
CA LEU A 309 -2.61 14.08 -8.84
C LEU A 309 -3.55 15.09 -9.55
N PRO A 310 -4.85 15.12 -9.20
CA PRO A 310 -5.86 15.92 -9.89
C PRO A 310 -5.59 17.43 -9.89
N GLU A 311 -5.02 17.98 -8.81
CA GLU A 311 -4.97 19.43 -8.54
C GLU A 311 -3.77 20.17 -9.14
N GLY A 312 -2.91 19.54 -9.94
CA GLY A 312 -1.76 20.29 -10.48
C GLY A 312 -0.74 19.56 -11.32
N GLY A 313 -1.07 18.40 -11.89
CA GLY A 313 -0.13 17.63 -12.72
C GLY A 313 1.11 17.13 -11.97
N VAL A 314 1.13 17.25 -10.62
CA VAL A 314 2.16 16.66 -9.76
C VAL A 314 2.10 15.16 -9.90
N GLN A 315 3.24 14.54 -10.17
CA GLN A 315 3.32 13.12 -10.43
C GLN A 315 3.45 12.36 -9.10
N ASP A 316 2.59 11.37 -8.88
CA ASP A 316 2.73 10.46 -7.76
C ASP A 316 3.61 9.29 -8.18
N CYS A 317 4.87 9.33 -7.76
CA CYS A 317 5.87 8.34 -8.13
C CYS A 317 5.85 7.06 -7.29
N THR A 318 4.78 6.85 -6.53
CA THR A 318 4.52 5.61 -5.79
C THR A 318 3.41 4.80 -6.46
N HIS A 319 2.29 5.43 -6.81
CA HIS A 319 1.13 4.72 -7.35
C HIS A 319 1.14 4.64 -8.87
N TYR A 320 0.72 3.50 -9.42
CA TYR A 320 0.72 3.24 -10.85
C TYR A 320 -0.65 3.48 -11.49
N CYS A 321 -0.64 3.81 -12.77
CA CYS A 321 -1.83 3.88 -13.59
C CYS A 321 -2.49 2.52 -13.76
N SER A 322 -3.83 2.58 -13.84
CA SER A 322 -4.71 1.47 -14.21
C SER A 322 -5.54 1.95 -15.41
N PRO A 323 -5.53 1.25 -16.56
CA PRO A 323 -4.74 0.04 -16.81
C PRO A 323 -3.21 0.29 -16.88
N GLY A 324 -2.42 -0.66 -16.36
CA GLY A 324 -0.97 -0.59 -16.27
C GLY A 324 -0.36 -1.68 -15.38
N VAL A 325 0.49 -1.29 -14.43
CA VAL A 325 1.22 -2.23 -13.56
C VAL A 325 0.29 -3.10 -12.69
N PRO A 326 -0.78 -2.57 -12.07
CA PRO A 326 -1.68 -3.39 -11.26
C PRO A 326 -2.24 -4.59 -12.02
N GLU A 327 -2.61 -4.41 -13.29
CA GLU A 327 -3.12 -5.45 -14.16
C GLU A 327 -2.08 -6.52 -14.47
N TRP A 328 -0.83 -6.12 -14.75
CA TRP A 328 0.29 -7.04 -14.89
C TRP A 328 0.50 -7.87 -13.60
N GLU A 329 0.37 -7.26 -12.43
CA GLU A 329 0.45 -7.96 -11.14
C GLU A 329 -0.69 -8.98 -10.99
N ILE A 330 -1.90 -8.73 -11.52
CA ILE A 330 -3.03 -9.67 -11.45
C ILE A 330 -2.69 -10.97 -12.18
N TRP A 331 -2.10 -10.85 -13.37
CA TRP A 331 -1.66 -12.01 -14.11
C TRP A 331 -0.54 -12.78 -13.39
N HIS A 332 0.38 -12.07 -12.74
CA HIS A 332 1.43 -12.70 -11.93
C HIS A 332 0.89 -13.39 -10.66
N MET A 333 -0.12 -12.83 -10.01
CA MET A 333 -0.84 -13.49 -8.91
C MET A 333 -1.48 -14.80 -9.42
N TYR A 334 -2.15 -14.76 -10.58
CA TYR A 334 -2.71 -15.96 -11.20
C TYR A 334 -1.64 -17.03 -11.50
N LYS A 335 -0.47 -16.63 -12.01
CA LYS A 335 0.67 -17.55 -12.18
C LYS A 335 1.17 -18.09 -10.85
N ALA A 336 1.22 -17.26 -9.81
CA ALA A 336 1.61 -17.67 -8.47
C ALA A 336 0.67 -18.74 -7.91
N PHE A 337 -0.64 -18.64 -8.16
CA PHE A 337 -1.60 -19.68 -7.76
C PHE A 337 -1.18 -21.05 -8.31
N ARG A 338 -0.90 -21.12 -9.61
CA ARG A 338 -0.44 -22.35 -10.28
C ARG A 338 0.91 -22.82 -9.75
N LYS A 339 1.88 -21.91 -9.61
CA LYS A 339 3.23 -22.21 -9.14
C LYS A 339 3.24 -22.80 -7.72
N PHE A 340 2.36 -22.31 -6.85
CA PHE A 340 2.32 -22.67 -5.44
C PHE A 340 1.22 -23.68 -5.10
N GLY A 341 0.69 -24.39 -6.10
CA GLY A 341 -0.25 -25.50 -5.88
C GLY A 341 -1.63 -25.08 -5.40
N ILE A 342 -1.98 -23.80 -5.48
CA ILE A 342 -3.36 -23.36 -5.28
C ILE A 342 -4.15 -23.85 -6.48
N THR A 343 -5.18 -24.66 -6.27
CA THR A 343 -6.04 -25.17 -7.35
C THR A 343 -7.44 -24.59 -7.26
N PRO A 344 -8.21 -24.55 -8.38
CA PRO A 344 -9.65 -24.37 -8.33
C PRO A 344 -10.30 -25.36 -7.37
N LEU A 345 -11.35 -24.94 -6.66
CA LEU A 345 -12.17 -25.89 -5.89
C LEU A 345 -12.87 -26.86 -6.85
N GLN A 346 -13.06 -28.10 -6.40
CA GLN A 346 -13.81 -29.08 -7.16
C GLN A 346 -15.27 -28.62 -7.34
N PRO A 347 -15.87 -28.81 -8.53
CA PRO A 347 -17.31 -28.58 -8.69
C PRO A 347 -18.10 -29.38 -7.64
N GLY A 348 -18.99 -28.71 -6.90
CA GLY A 348 -19.78 -29.34 -5.85
C GLY A 348 -19.08 -29.49 -4.49
N ALA A 349 -17.83 -29.03 -4.35
CA ALA A 349 -17.29 -28.74 -3.02
C ALA A 349 -18.28 -27.85 -2.27
N ALA A 350 -18.49 -28.12 -0.99
CA ALA A 350 -19.43 -27.36 -0.17
C ALA A 350 -19.09 -25.87 -0.27
N VAL A 351 -19.89 -25.14 -1.05
CA VAL A 351 -19.71 -23.70 -1.19
C VAL A 351 -20.13 -23.13 0.14
N GLN A 352 -19.18 -22.55 0.88
CA GLN A 352 -19.51 -21.83 2.09
C GLN A 352 -20.56 -20.78 1.72
N GLU A 353 -21.71 -20.82 2.40
CA GLU A 353 -22.75 -19.82 2.21
C GLU A 353 -22.14 -18.44 2.44
N LEU A 354 -22.22 -17.59 1.42
CA LEU A 354 -21.68 -16.25 1.53
C LEU A 354 -22.49 -15.50 2.60
N PRO A 355 -21.82 -14.78 3.50
CA PRO A 355 -22.55 -13.97 4.47
C PRO A 355 -23.38 -12.90 3.74
N ALA A 356 -24.50 -12.47 4.34
CA ALA A 356 -25.33 -11.43 3.76
C ALA A 356 -24.50 -10.15 3.49
N CYS A 357 -24.72 -9.54 2.32
CA CYS A 357 -24.07 -8.27 1.98
C CYS A 357 -24.59 -7.16 2.89
N THR A 358 -23.67 -6.49 3.59
CA THR A 358 -23.93 -5.19 4.23
C THR A 358 -23.19 -4.14 3.43
N ALA A 359 -23.92 -3.28 2.73
CA ALA A 359 -23.32 -2.29 1.83
C ALA A 359 -22.32 -1.38 2.57
N VAL A 360 -21.19 -1.12 1.92
CA VAL A 360 -20.17 -0.16 2.38
C VAL A 360 -20.31 1.10 1.55
N THR A 361 -20.88 2.14 2.14
CA THR A 361 -21.19 3.41 1.46
C THR A 361 -20.20 4.53 1.75
N ASP A 362 -19.31 4.35 2.71
CA ASP A 362 -18.25 5.31 3.06
C ASP A 362 -16.90 4.58 3.16
N ILE A 363 -15.83 5.26 2.82
CA ILE A 363 -14.45 4.80 3.06
C ILE A 363 -14.05 4.99 4.52
N ARG A 364 -14.69 5.93 5.22
CA ARG A 364 -14.43 6.22 6.63
C ARG A 364 -15.18 5.26 7.53
N PRO A 365 -14.58 4.86 8.65
CA PRO A 365 -15.28 4.02 9.60
C PRO A 365 -16.35 4.80 10.36
N PRO A 366 -17.37 4.11 10.90
CA PRO A 366 -18.31 4.73 11.83
C PRO A 366 -17.59 5.34 13.05
N PRO A 367 -18.17 6.38 13.69
CA PRO A 367 -17.62 6.95 14.92
C PRO A 367 -17.30 5.90 16.00
N GLY A 368 -16.21 6.07 16.73
CA GLY A 368 -15.78 5.13 17.78
C GLY A 368 -14.97 3.92 17.31
N TRP A 369 -14.74 3.78 16.00
CA TRP A 369 -13.91 2.72 15.44
C TRP A 369 -12.44 3.14 15.31
N SER A 370 -12.20 4.39 14.91
CA SER A 370 -10.84 4.91 14.66
C SER A 370 -10.43 5.94 15.69
N TYR A 371 -9.28 5.68 16.31
CA TYR A 371 -8.64 6.64 17.21
C TYR A 371 -8.38 7.98 16.51
N TYR A 372 -7.87 7.95 15.27
CA TYR A 372 -7.49 9.15 14.54
C TYR A 372 -8.69 10.05 14.23
N PHE A 373 -9.77 9.50 13.69
CA PHE A 373 -10.96 10.29 13.37
C PHE A 373 -11.66 10.82 14.63
N ASP A 374 -11.67 10.04 15.70
CA ASP A 374 -12.22 10.47 16.99
C ASP A 374 -11.37 11.58 17.63
N GLU A 375 -10.03 11.50 17.53
CA GLU A 375 -9.09 12.53 17.98
C GLU A 375 -9.26 13.84 17.18
N VAL A 376 -9.28 13.76 15.85
CA VAL A 376 -9.47 14.93 14.97
C VAL A 376 -10.83 15.58 15.21
N SER A 377 -11.89 14.80 15.37
CA SER A 377 -13.23 15.32 15.65
C SER A 377 -13.28 16.04 16.99
N ARG A 378 -12.71 15.45 18.05
CA ARG A 378 -12.61 16.10 19.38
C ARG A 378 -11.81 17.39 19.33
N ASN A 379 -10.69 17.41 18.60
CA ASN A 379 -9.86 18.61 18.47
C ASN A 379 -10.59 19.74 17.71
N LYS A 380 -11.36 19.40 16.65
CA LYS A 380 -12.21 20.38 15.96
C LYS A 380 -13.30 20.94 16.88
N SER A 381 -13.96 20.10 17.67
CA SER A 381 -14.95 20.55 18.66
C SER A 381 -14.34 21.45 19.73
N ARG A 382 -13.15 21.12 20.23
CA ARG A 382 -12.40 21.98 21.18
C ARG A 382 -12.02 23.31 20.56
N ALA A 383 -11.52 23.32 19.32
CA ALA A 383 -11.18 24.55 18.61
C ALA A 383 -12.42 25.43 18.33
N ALA A 384 -13.56 24.82 18.05
CA ALA A 384 -14.83 25.53 17.88
C ALA A 384 -15.31 26.15 19.22
N ASN A 385 -15.19 25.42 20.32
CA ASN A 385 -15.59 25.90 21.66
C ASN A 385 -14.63 26.95 22.24
N ASN A 386 -13.35 26.91 21.86
CA ASN A 386 -12.34 27.88 22.28
C ASN A 386 -12.23 29.11 21.38
N LYS A 387 -13.11 29.26 20.36
CA LYS A 387 -13.23 30.57 19.70
C LYS A 387 -13.73 31.55 20.76
N PRO A 388 -12.94 32.60 21.13
CA PRO A 388 -13.41 33.59 22.07
C PRO A 388 -14.77 34.07 21.59
N HIS A 389 -15.76 34.06 22.48
CA HIS A 389 -17.06 34.67 22.23
C HIS A 389 -16.77 36.07 21.70
N GLN A 390 -16.84 36.24 20.38
CA GLN A 390 -16.83 37.57 19.80
C GLN A 390 -18.12 38.16 20.32
N GLN A 391 -18.00 39.05 21.31
CA GLN A 391 -19.12 39.87 21.74
C GLN A 391 -19.77 40.39 20.45
N PRO A 392 -21.09 40.23 20.29
CA PRO A 392 -21.77 40.72 19.10
C PRO A 392 -21.32 42.16 18.89
N LYS A 393 -20.64 42.42 17.77
CA LYS A 393 -20.23 43.78 17.42
C LYS A 393 -21.49 44.61 17.47
N GLN A 394 -21.55 45.56 18.40
CA GLN A 394 -22.63 46.53 18.43
C GLN A 394 -22.75 47.12 17.01
N PRO A 395 -23.97 47.25 16.47
CA PRO A 395 -24.18 47.83 15.15
C PRO A 395 -23.48 49.20 15.11
N GLN A 396 -22.37 49.28 14.39
CA GLN A 396 -21.67 50.53 14.16
C GLN A 396 -22.63 51.42 13.37
N GLN A 397 -22.98 52.56 13.97
CA GLN A 397 -23.73 53.60 13.28
C GLN A 397 -23.04 53.94 11.95
N PRO A 398 -23.82 54.22 10.89
CA PRO A 398 -23.26 54.55 9.58
C PRO A 398 -22.42 55.83 9.69
N GLN A 399 -21.09 55.68 9.70
CA GLN A 399 -20.18 56.80 9.56
C GLN A 399 -20.30 57.34 8.13
N LYS A 400 -20.70 58.60 8.04
CA LYS A 400 -20.70 59.40 6.80
C LYS A 400 -19.32 59.31 6.14
N ARG A 401 -19.29 58.85 4.90
CA ARG A 401 -18.12 58.92 4.03
C ARG A 401 -17.76 60.39 3.78
N GLN A 402 -16.54 60.78 4.13
CA GLN A 402 -15.88 61.93 3.51
C GLN A 402 -15.02 61.42 2.32
N PRO A 403 -14.99 62.14 1.19
CA PRO A 403 -14.12 61.83 0.08
C PRO A 403 -12.81 62.62 0.20
N HIS A 404 -11.66 61.96 0.04
CA HIS A 404 -10.34 62.49 -0.34
C HIS A 404 -9.34 61.33 -0.19
N ALA A 405 -8.24 61.19 -0.91
CA ALA A 405 -7.69 61.77 -2.12
C ALA A 405 -6.52 60.84 -2.53
N GLN A 406 -6.03 61.04 -3.74
CA GLN A 406 -4.95 60.32 -4.42
C GLN A 406 -3.58 60.27 -3.69
N ASP A 407 -2.83 59.25 -4.10
CA ASP A 407 -1.37 59.14 -4.24
C ASP A 407 -0.45 59.28 -3.01
N GLN A 408 0.37 58.25 -2.77
CA GLN A 408 1.82 58.22 -3.09
C GLN A 408 2.50 57.09 -2.31
N LEU A 409 3.15 56.18 -3.04
CA LEU A 409 4.19 55.29 -2.53
C LEU A 409 5.49 56.06 -2.36
N PRO A 410 6.31 55.72 -1.35
CA PRO A 410 7.70 55.48 -1.69
C PRO A 410 8.31 54.24 -1.06
N ALA A 411 9.16 53.62 -1.87
CA ALA A 411 10.12 52.60 -1.49
C ALA A 411 11.09 53.10 -0.41
N LYS A 412 11.45 52.22 0.54
CA LYS A 412 12.65 52.40 1.37
C LYS A 412 13.42 51.10 1.55
N GLN A 413 14.72 51.30 1.42
CA GLN A 413 15.85 50.38 1.55
C GLN A 413 15.90 49.70 2.92
N GLN A 414 16.30 48.43 2.95
CA GLN A 414 16.73 47.74 4.16
C GLN A 414 18.26 47.84 4.28
N GLN A 415 18.72 48.59 5.28
CA GLN A 415 20.08 48.51 5.82
C GLN A 415 20.09 47.57 7.04
N GLN A 416 21.11 46.72 7.08
CA GLN A 416 21.46 45.83 8.17
C GLN A 416 22.11 46.61 9.32
N GLN A 417 21.77 46.29 10.58
CA GLN A 417 22.71 46.29 11.72
C GLN A 417 22.28 45.27 12.80
N PRO A 418 23.22 44.69 13.55
CA PRO A 418 22.97 43.66 14.56
C PRO A 418 22.80 44.26 15.97
N GLY A 419 21.81 43.77 16.73
CA GLY A 419 21.61 44.11 18.14
C GLY A 419 21.73 42.89 19.03
N THR A 420 22.82 42.82 19.80
CA THR A 420 23.02 41.93 20.95
C THR A 420 22.21 42.42 22.15
N VAL A 421 21.43 41.54 22.78
CA VAL A 421 20.89 41.74 24.13
C VAL A 421 21.03 40.46 24.94
N SER A 422 21.82 40.53 26.01
CA SER A 422 21.92 39.54 27.07
C SER A 422 20.65 39.50 27.91
N ARG A 423 20.16 38.30 28.24
CA ARG A 423 19.18 38.11 29.32
C ARG A 423 19.57 36.94 30.21
N VAL A 424 19.77 37.26 31.48
CA VAL A 424 19.96 36.34 32.60
C VAL A 424 18.59 35.82 33.03
N HIS A 425 18.41 34.50 33.14
CA HIS A 425 17.39 33.93 34.03
C HIS A 425 17.75 32.54 34.60
N SER A 426 17.46 32.48 35.90
CA SER A 426 17.42 31.42 36.89
C SER A 426 17.18 29.98 36.44
N THR A 427 17.85 29.08 37.16
CA THR A 427 17.84 27.62 37.09
C THR A 427 16.67 26.97 37.82
N ALA A 428 16.04 25.98 37.18
CA ALA A 428 15.29 24.88 37.80
C ALA A 428 15.67 23.55 37.10
N PRO A 429 15.71 22.40 37.80
CA PRO A 429 16.31 21.17 37.28
C PRO A 429 15.40 20.50 36.23
N GLY A 430 15.92 20.39 35.01
CA GLY A 430 15.21 19.85 33.85
C GLY A 430 15.29 18.33 33.72
N ALA A 431 14.17 17.73 33.32
CA ALA A 431 14.07 16.38 32.79
C ALA A 431 15.03 16.17 31.59
N PRO A 432 15.51 14.94 31.33
CA PRO A 432 16.45 14.67 30.25
C PRO A 432 15.86 15.05 28.90
N SER A 433 16.53 15.96 28.20
CA SER A 433 16.18 16.39 26.85
C SER A 433 16.34 15.23 25.87
N LYS A 434 15.35 15.06 24.99
CA LYS A 434 15.44 14.10 23.88
C LYS A 434 16.63 14.48 22.98
N PRO A 435 17.47 13.51 22.55
CA PRO A 435 18.60 13.79 21.69
C PRO A 435 18.13 14.39 20.36
N SER A 436 18.91 15.34 19.85
CA SER A 436 18.64 15.96 18.55
C SER A 436 18.71 14.94 17.41
N ILE A 437 18.05 15.20 16.29
CA ILE A 437 18.11 14.34 15.08
C ILE A 437 19.58 14.09 14.66
N LYS A 438 20.46 15.09 14.79
CA LYS A 438 21.89 14.94 14.52
C LYS A 438 22.57 13.95 15.48
N GLN A 439 22.22 13.98 16.76
CA GLN A 439 22.74 13.01 17.74
C GLN A 439 22.24 11.59 17.45
N GLN A 440 20.97 11.43 17.06
CA GLN A 440 20.44 10.11 16.66
C GLN A 440 21.15 9.56 15.41
N GLN A 441 21.39 10.41 14.40
CA GLN A 441 22.14 10.02 13.20
C GLN A 441 23.59 9.64 13.51
N GLN A 442 24.26 10.39 14.39
CA GLN A 442 25.63 10.10 14.80
C GLN A 442 25.72 8.79 15.59
N GLN A 443 24.74 8.53 16.47
CA GLN A 443 24.66 7.30 17.25
C GLN A 443 24.39 6.08 16.35
N GLN A 444 23.58 6.25 15.30
CA GLN A 444 23.31 5.21 14.30
C GLN A 444 24.54 4.92 13.43
N GLN A 445 25.31 5.94 13.03
CA GLN A 445 26.58 5.74 12.32
C GLN A 445 27.61 5.00 13.17
N GLN A 446 27.72 5.32 14.47
CA GLN A 446 28.61 4.60 15.38
C GLN A 446 28.22 3.12 15.54
N GLN A 447 26.94 2.81 15.65
CA GLN A 447 26.46 1.42 15.72
C GLN A 447 26.77 0.65 14.42
N GLN A 448 26.62 1.27 13.25
CA GLN A 448 26.96 0.62 11.98
C GLN A 448 28.47 0.34 11.86
N GLN A 449 29.32 1.27 12.29
CA GLN A 449 30.78 1.04 12.31
C GLN A 449 31.16 -0.09 13.26
N GLN A 450 30.54 -0.19 14.44
CA GLN A 450 30.79 -1.27 15.38
C GLN A 450 30.37 -2.64 14.81
N GLN A 451 29.23 -2.72 14.13
CA GLN A 451 28.78 -3.95 13.48
C GLN A 451 29.72 -4.40 12.35
N GLN A 452 30.23 -3.47 11.54
CA GLN A 452 31.20 -3.77 10.48
C GLN A 452 32.55 -4.25 11.05
N GLN A 453 32.99 -3.69 12.18
CA GLN A 453 34.19 -4.16 12.85
C GLN A 453 34.01 -5.55 13.45
N GLN A 454 32.82 -5.86 13.99
CA GLN A 454 32.53 -7.18 14.56
C GLN A 454 32.49 -8.27 13.48
N SER A 455 31.80 -8.02 12.36
CA SER A 455 31.72 -8.98 11.25
C SER A 455 33.08 -9.25 10.60
N SER A 456 33.95 -8.24 10.55
CA SER A 456 35.33 -8.40 10.08
C SER A 456 36.17 -9.29 11.00
N LYS A 457 35.96 -9.21 12.32
CA LYS A 457 36.65 -10.07 13.30
C LYS A 457 36.19 -11.52 13.20
N ASP A 458 34.89 -11.74 13.05
CA ASP A 458 34.32 -13.08 12.92
C ASP A 458 34.77 -13.78 11.61
N ALA A 459 34.93 -13.01 10.52
CA ALA A 459 35.45 -13.51 9.25
C ALA A 459 36.93 -13.95 9.32
N VAL A 460 37.74 -13.29 10.17
CA VAL A 460 39.15 -13.65 10.37
C VAL A 460 39.27 -14.90 11.25
N GLN A 461 38.44 -15.03 12.30
CA GLN A 461 38.45 -16.21 13.16
C GLN A 461 37.98 -17.49 12.45
N SER A 462 37.04 -17.41 11.51
CA SER A 462 36.57 -18.60 10.77
C SER A 462 37.63 -19.21 9.85
N LYS A 463 38.64 -18.43 9.41
CA LYS A 463 39.72 -18.92 8.54
C LYS A 463 40.85 -19.64 9.27
N GLN A 464 40.93 -19.57 10.60
CA GLN A 464 42.01 -20.20 11.37
C GLN A 464 41.65 -21.58 11.95
N GLY A 465 40.43 -22.09 11.73
CA GLY A 465 39.91 -23.27 12.40
C GLY A 465 39.69 -24.54 11.54
N GLN A 466 40.13 -24.60 10.28
CA GLN A 466 39.91 -25.82 9.47
C GLN A 466 41.05 -26.83 9.64
N PRO A 467 40.81 -28.00 10.29
CA PRO A 467 41.80 -29.06 10.36
C PRO A 467 42.02 -29.68 8.97
N ALA A 468 43.29 -29.92 8.64
CA ALA A 468 43.70 -30.52 7.38
C ALA A 468 43.05 -31.89 7.15
N ALA A 469 42.35 -32.04 6.02
CA ALA A 469 41.72 -33.28 5.61
C ALA A 469 42.77 -34.37 5.34
N LYS A 470 42.68 -35.48 6.08
CA LYS A 470 43.47 -36.70 5.85
C LYS A 470 43.12 -37.30 4.47
N LYS A 471 44.12 -37.42 3.59
CA LYS A 471 44.06 -38.18 2.34
C LYS A 471 43.73 -39.65 2.62
N LYS A 472 42.67 -40.17 1.99
CA LYS A 472 42.41 -41.62 1.90
C LYS A 472 43.34 -42.24 0.82
N PRO A 473 43.85 -43.47 1.02
CA PRO A 473 44.59 -44.19 -0.02
C PRO A 473 43.65 -44.74 -1.10
N ALA A 474 44.17 -44.82 -2.33
CA ALA A 474 43.48 -45.32 -3.50
C ALA A 474 43.28 -46.85 -3.44
N PRO A 475 42.18 -47.38 -4.01
CA PRO A 475 41.95 -48.82 -4.07
C PRO A 475 42.76 -49.44 -5.22
N SER A 476 43.38 -50.58 -4.90
CA SER A 476 44.04 -51.51 -5.83
C SER A 476 43.05 -52.45 -6.49
#